data_AF-A0A1G8WEK4-F1
#
_entry.id   AF-A0A1G8WEK4-F1
#
_cell.length_a   1.000
_cell.length_b   1.000
_cell.length_c   1.000
_cell.angle_alpha   90.00
_cell.angle_beta   90.00
_cell.angle_gamma   90.00
#
_symmetry.space_group_name_H-M   'P 1'
#
loop_
_entity.id
_entity.type
_entity.pdbx_description
1 polymer ?
#
loop_
_entity_poly.entity_id
_entity_poly.type
_entity_poly.pdbx_seq_one_letter_code
_entity_poly.pdbx_strand_id
1 'polypeptide(L)' 'MNEVLYYIEPQDHFEAEGRIFYKGIKYGVLQKDNERVILLAENGEFCFTNELMDRAINEWELIVHKA' A
#
# COMPACT_ATOMS: atom_id res chain seq x y z
N MET A 1 10.10 13.66 -7.82
CA MET A 1 9.02 13.62 -6.81
C MET A 1 8.15 12.44 -7.17
N ASN A 2 7.93 11.51 -6.26
CA ASN A 2 7.04 10.38 -6.52
C ASN A 2 5.59 10.88 -6.39
N GLU A 3 4.76 10.59 -7.39
CA GLU A 3 3.35 10.96 -7.41
C GLU A 3 2.53 9.89 -6.68
N VAL A 4 1.52 10.32 -5.91
CA VAL A 4 0.54 9.41 -5.30
C VAL A 4 -0.39 8.93 -6.40
N LEU A 5 -0.45 7.62 -6.62
CA LEU A 5 -1.34 7.01 -7.61
C LEU A 5 -2.74 6.80 -7.05
N TYR A 6 -2.81 6.27 -5.83
CA TYR A 6 -4.03 5.95 -5.11
C TYR A 6 -3.70 5.72 -3.62
N TYR A 7 -4.75 5.57 -2.82
CA TYR A 7 -4.64 5.16 -1.41
C TYR A 7 -5.24 3.77 -1.21
N ILE A 8 -4.67 3.02 -0.27
CA ILE A 8 -5.27 1.79 0.26
C ILE A 8 -5.75 2.01 1.70
N GLU A 9 -6.81 1.32 2.09
CA GLU A 9 -7.35 1.36 3.45
C GLU A 9 -7.59 -0.09 3.95
N PRO A 10 -6.99 -0.50 5.08
CA PRO A 10 -7.15 -1.84 5.60
C PRO A 10 -8.45 -1.96 6.40
N GLN A 11 -9.13 -3.10 6.26
CA GLN A 11 -10.39 -3.38 6.96
C GLN A 11 -10.20 -3.88 8.40
N ASP A 12 -9.00 -4.35 8.74
CA ASP A 12 -8.58 -4.68 10.09
C ASP A 12 -7.15 -4.21 10.36
N HIS A 13 -6.77 -4.17 11.63
CA HIS A 13 -5.41 -3.87 12.05
C HIS A 13 -4.49 -5.08 11.81
N PHE A 14 -3.34 -4.87 11.17
CA PHE A 14 -2.36 -5.93 10.97
C PHE A 14 -0.93 -5.39 10.88
N GLU A 15 0.02 -6.31 11.01
CA GLU A 15 1.45 -6.07 10.83
C GLU A 15 1.99 -6.99 9.73
N ALA A 16 2.80 -6.45 8.83
CA ALA A 16 3.51 -7.19 7.80
C ALA A 16 4.98 -6.77 7.80
N GLU A 17 5.88 -7.73 8.05
CA GLU A 17 7.34 -7.48 8.10
C GLU A 17 7.75 -6.26 8.97
N GLY A 18 7.15 -6.10 10.16
CA GLY A 18 7.44 -4.97 11.06
C GLY A 18 6.77 -3.64 10.68
N ARG A 19 6.01 -3.61 9.59
CA ARG A 19 5.25 -2.43 9.14
C ARG A 19 3.80 -2.57 9.56
N ILE A 20 3.23 -1.50 10.10
CA ILE A 20 1.94 -1.54 10.76
C ILE A 20 0.88 -0.82 9.92
N PHE A 21 -0.27 -1.46 9.78
CA PHE A 21 -1.45 -0.92 9.14
C PHE A 21 -2.60 -0.86 10.15
N TYR A 22 -3.13 0.34 10.38
CA TYR A 22 -4.28 0.54 11.27
C TYR A 22 -5.58 0.55 10.48
N LYS A 23 -6.57 -0.17 10.99
CA LYS A 23 -7.93 -0.22 10.44
C LYS A 23 -8.47 1.18 10.14
N GLY A 24 -8.96 1.38 8.92
CA GLY A 24 -9.61 2.64 8.50
C GLY A 24 -8.65 3.80 8.21
N ILE A 25 -7.32 3.59 8.28
CA ILE A 25 -6.33 4.60 7.92
C ILE A 25 -5.91 4.42 6.46
N LYS A 26 -5.82 5.54 5.74
CA LYS A 26 -5.41 5.55 4.33
C LYS A 26 -3.90 5.65 4.19
N TYR A 27 -3.33 4.71 3.46
CA TYR A 27 -1.92 4.65 3.15
C TYR A 27 -1.68 4.92 1.67
N GLY A 28 -0.74 5.81 1.36
CA GLY A 28 -0.45 6.21 -0.01
C GLY A 28 0.36 5.16 -0.77
N VAL A 29 -0.01 4.94 -2.02
CA VAL A 29 0.77 4.17 -2.98
C VAL A 29 1.37 5.12 -4.00
N LEU A 30 2.69 5.17 -4.05
CA LEU A 30 3.46 6.09 -4.89
C LEU A 30 4.05 5.36 -6.10
N GLN A 31 4.10 6.03 -7.26
CA GLN A 31 4.84 5.50 -8.41
C GLN A 31 6.35 5.57 -8.13
N LYS A 32 7.06 4.47 -8.35
CA LYS A 32 8.54 4.44 -8.31
C LYS A 32 9.15 4.48 -9.72
N ASP A 33 8.70 3.57 -10.57
CA ASP A 33 9.03 3.46 -11.99
C ASP A 33 7.91 2.69 -12.71
N ASN A 34 8.03 2.42 -14.01
CA ASN A 34 6.96 1.82 -14.81
C ASN A 34 6.45 0.45 -14.28
N GLU A 35 7.26 -0.29 -13.52
CA GLU A 35 6.93 -1.65 -13.09
C GLU A 35 6.75 -1.78 -11.57
N ARG A 36 7.05 -0.73 -10.81
CA ARG A 36 7.08 -0.77 -9.35
C ARG A 36 6.40 0.42 -8.68
N VAL A 37 5.85 0.14 -7.51
CA VAL A 37 5.21 1.10 -6.62
C VAL A 37 5.81 1.02 -5.21
N ILE A 38 5.64 2.10 -4.45
CA ILE A 38 5.99 2.17 -3.04
C ILE A 38 4.70 2.28 -2.24
N LEU A 39 4.45 1.33 -1.35
CA LEU A 39 3.37 1.41 -0.37
C LEU A 39 3.92 1.97 0.94
N LEU A 40 3.41 3.11 1.37
CA LEU A 40 3.74 3.70 2.67
C LEU A 40 3.04 2.93 3.80
N ALA A 41 3.72 2.81 4.94
CA ALA A 41 3.18 2.19 6.13
C ALA A 41 3.72 2.88 7.39
N GLU A 42 3.13 2.59 8.54
CA GLU A 42 3.77 2.98 9.78
C GLU A 42 5.05 2.15 9.96
N ASN A 43 6.14 2.82 10.35
CA ASN A 43 7.48 2.26 10.50
C ASN A 43 8.16 1.79 9.20
N GLY A 44 7.75 2.28 8.03
CA GLY A 44 8.55 2.15 6.81
C GLY A 44 7.73 2.12 5.53
N GLU A 45 8.27 1.44 4.53
CA GLU A 45 7.63 1.32 3.23
C GLU A 45 7.91 -0.06 2.61
N PHE A 46 6.99 -0.51 1.77
CA PHE A 46 7.20 -1.65 0.87
C PHE A 46 7.50 -1.16 -0.54
N CYS A 47 8.36 -1.88 -1.24
CA CYS A 47 8.55 -1.72 -2.68
C CYS A 47 8.01 -2.96 -3.38
N PHE A 48 6.90 -2.82 -4.08
CA PHE A 48 6.27 -3.91 -4.83
C PHE A 48 6.48 -3.73 -6.33
N THR A 49 6.48 -4.84 -7.08
CA THR A 49 6.08 -4.79 -8.48
C THR A 49 4.58 -4.52 -8.57
N ASN A 50 4.10 -3.99 -9.69
CA ASN A 50 2.66 -3.75 -9.88
C ASN A 50 1.83 -5.02 -9.64
N GLU A 51 2.29 -6.17 -10.15
CA GLU A 51 1.64 -7.48 -9.94
C GLU A 51 1.55 -7.89 -8.46
N LEU A 52 2.64 -7.70 -7.69
CA LEU A 52 2.64 -8.03 -6.26
C LEU A 52 1.75 -7.08 -5.46
N MET A 53 1.65 -5.81 -5.87
CA MET A 53 0.73 -4.87 -5.23
C MET A 53 -0.72 -5.28 -5.44
N ASP A 54 -1.10 -5.66 -6.67
CA ASP A 54 -2.45 -6.14 -6.96
C ASP A 54 -2.80 -7.39 -6.13
N ARG A 55 -1.83 -8.30 -5.95
CA ARG A 55 -2.00 -9.45 -5.07
C ARG A 55 -2.14 -9.06 -3.62
N ALA A 56 -1.31 -8.14 -3.10
CA ALA A 56 -1.39 -7.66 -1.73
C ALA A 56 -2.73 -6.99 -1.44
N ILE A 57 -3.27 -6.19 -2.38
CA ILE A 57 -4.60 -5.57 -2.25
C ILE A 57 -5.68 -6.64 -2.00
N ASN A 58 -5.64 -7.73 -2.76
CA ASN A 58 -6.62 -8.81 -2.63
C ASN A 58 -6.38 -9.67 -1.38
N GLU A 59 -5.14 -10.10 -1.14
CA GLU A 59 -4.79 -11.00 -0.04
C GLU A 59 -4.93 -10.32 1.33
N TRP A 60 -4.68 -9.01 1.42
CA TRP A 60 -4.84 -8.23 2.66
C TRP A 60 -6.22 -7.54 2.74
N GLU A 61 -7.13 -7.85 1.81
CA GLU A 61 -8.51 -7.34 1.78
C GLU A 61 -8.62 -5.81 1.86
N LEU A 62 -7.74 -5.11 1.13
CA LEU A 62 -7.61 -3.65 1.16
C LEU A 62 -8.63 -2.97 0.26
N ILE A 63 -9.17 -1.84 0.74
CA ILE A 63 -10.05 -0.97 -0.04
C ILE A 63 -9.18 0.03 -0.80
N VAL A 64 -9.43 0.20 -2.10
CA VAL A 64 -8.69 1.14 -2.97
C VAL A 64 -9.48 2.44 -3.14
N HIS A 65 -8.82 3.58 -2.94
CA HIS A 65 -9.36 4.91 -3.15
C HIS A 65 -8.53 5.68 -4.17
N LYS A 66 -9.20 6.42 -5.07
CA LYS A 66 -8.51 7.32 -5.99
C LYS A 66 -7.79 8.43 -5.22
N ALA A 67 -6.62 8.84 -5.73
CA ALA A 67 -5.86 9.98 -5.23
C ALA A 67 -6.61 11.31 -5.44
#